data_AF-A0A497S967-F1
#
_entry.id   AF-A0A497S967-F1
#
_cell.length_a   1.000
_cell.length_b   1.000
_cell.length_c   1.000
_cell.angle_alpha   90.00
_cell.angle_beta   90.00
_cell.angle_gamma   90.00
#
_symmetry.space_group_name_H-M   'P 1'
#
loop_
_entity.id
_entity.type
_entity.pdbx_description
1 polymer ?
#
loop_
_entity_poly.entity_id
_entity_poly.type
_entity_poly.pdbx_seq_one_letter_code
_entity_poly.pdbx_strand_id
1 'polypeptide(L)'
;MNIIDILNLGFRLMKRERIGLSIDITDRCTLNCMTCYMKWYGKKDDLSLDRWIEIIENIPKEERIICAWTGGEPFLRIDDIKELTKFFKWNWIATNGTLPIERIPKTTILISVDGTKEVHNKIRGGWDDIVNNAIRDSYIAYNITKINSSKNILEETIEFWRDRVKGIIYSFYTPKKGEYKHSNLYQNTEEKMDVIGYISDLKEIYGDFIVNTIEQLYYCVKIDWSQDCPASKTMLALDAQGNVKKPCVLGENVDCKRCGCAVPTFMRFRPSIIKEGIRVLGGFANE
;
A
#
# COMPACT_ATOMS: atom_id res chain seq x y z
N MET A 1 -14.13 -8.07 -11.20
CA MET A 1 -14.73 -8.92 -10.16
C MET A 1 -16.23 -8.99 -10.42
N ASN A 2 -16.88 -10.17 -10.39
CA ASN A 2 -18.34 -10.25 -10.54
C ASN A 2 -19.04 -9.88 -9.21
N ILE A 3 -20.36 -9.69 -9.24
CA ILE A 3 -21.12 -9.27 -8.06
C ILE A 3 -21.06 -10.29 -6.90
N ILE A 4 -20.98 -11.58 -7.22
CA ILE A 4 -20.91 -12.66 -6.23
C ILE A 4 -19.57 -12.61 -5.49
N ASP A 5 -18.46 -12.44 -6.22
CA ASP A 5 -17.14 -12.28 -5.63
C ASP A 5 -17.08 -11.04 -4.72
N ILE A 6 -17.72 -9.92 -5.12
CA ILE A 6 -17.80 -8.70 -4.31
C ILE A 6 -18.57 -8.96 -3.01
N LEU A 7 -19.74 -9.60 -3.08
CA LEU A 7 -20.56 -9.90 -1.91
C LEU A 7 -19.84 -10.86 -0.96
N ASN A 8 -19.19 -11.89 -1.50
CA ASN A 8 -18.39 -12.84 -0.72
C ASN A 8 -17.21 -12.13 -0.04
N LEU A 9 -16.45 -11.32 -0.77
CA LEU A 9 -15.35 -10.54 -0.19
C LEU A 9 -15.86 -9.63 0.94
N GLY A 10 -16.98 -8.93 0.70
CA GLY A 10 -17.60 -8.07 1.69
C GLY A 10 -18.00 -8.79 2.98
N PHE A 11 -18.66 -9.94 2.84
CA PHE A 11 -19.06 -10.78 3.98
C PHE A 11 -17.87 -11.23 4.82
N ARG A 12 -16.78 -11.64 4.17
CA ARG A 12 -15.55 -12.07 4.85
C ARG A 12 -14.85 -10.93 5.56
N LEU A 13 -14.79 -9.75 4.94
CA LEU A 13 -14.26 -8.53 5.55
C LEU A 13 -15.07 -8.12 6.79
N MET A 14 -16.40 -8.25 6.75
CA MET A 14 -17.28 -8.00 7.90
C MET A 14 -17.02 -8.99 9.04
N LYS A 15 -16.79 -10.26 8.71
CA LYS A 15 -16.50 -11.33 9.69
C LYS A 15 -15.04 -11.38 10.17
N ARG A 16 -14.17 -10.52 9.64
CA ARG A 16 -12.71 -10.55 9.92
C ARG A 16 -12.06 -11.90 9.55
N GLU A 17 -12.58 -12.57 8.53
CA GLU A 17 -11.98 -13.78 8.01
C GLU A 17 -10.74 -13.46 7.17
N ARG A 18 -9.75 -14.36 7.17
CA ARG A 18 -8.54 -14.16 6.37
C ARG A 18 -8.86 -14.26 4.89
N ILE A 19 -8.58 -13.21 4.13
CA ILE A 19 -8.85 -13.15 2.69
C ILE A 19 -7.59 -13.21 1.83
N GLY A 20 -6.42 -13.03 2.44
CA GLY A 20 -5.23 -12.83 1.66
C GLY A 20 -3.93 -12.81 2.44
N LEU A 21 -2.87 -12.52 1.70
CA LEU A 21 -1.49 -12.51 2.16
C LEU A 21 -0.84 -11.17 1.83
N SER A 22 0.13 -10.75 2.65
CA SER A 22 1.10 -9.72 2.31
C SER A 22 2.47 -10.36 2.39
N ILE A 23 3.19 -10.44 1.28
CA ILE A 23 4.46 -11.15 1.20
C ILE A 23 5.55 -10.15 0.86
N ASP A 24 6.51 -10.00 1.76
CA ASP A 24 7.80 -9.38 1.42
C ASP A 24 8.62 -10.40 0.63
N ILE A 25 8.63 -10.31 -0.70
CA ILE A 25 9.30 -11.32 -1.55
C ILE A 25 10.83 -11.28 -1.42
N THR A 26 11.36 -10.12 -1.03
CA THR A 26 12.79 -9.87 -0.79
C THR A 26 12.95 -8.71 0.19
N ASP A 27 14.08 -8.63 0.88
CA ASP A 27 14.48 -7.44 1.65
C ASP A 27 15.46 -6.51 0.89
N ARG A 28 15.91 -6.93 -0.30
CA ARG A 28 16.79 -6.15 -1.17
C ARG A 28 15.99 -5.03 -1.79
N CYS A 29 16.59 -3.84 -1.89
CA CYS A 29 15.98 -2.67 -2.49
C CYS A 29 17.03 -1.88 -3.27
N THR A 30 16.60 -1.23 -4.35
CA THR A 30 17.40 -0.29 -5.14
C THR A 30 17.54 1.09 -4.45
N LEU A 31 16.71 1.38 -3.44
CA LEU A 31 16.69 2.66 -2.72
C LEU A 31 16.89 2.48 -1.20
N ASN A 32 17.19 3.59 -0.52
CA ASN A 32 17.44 3.63 0.94
C ASN A 32 16.54 4.67 1.65
N CYS A 33 15.24 4.66 1.38
CA CYS A 33 14.28 5.72 1.72
C CYS A 33 14.23 6.10 3.21
N MET A 34 13.95 7.37 3.51
CA MET A 34 13.82 7.88 4.89
C MET A 34 12.67 7.21 5.68
N THR A 35 11.58 6.88 5.01
CA THR A 35 10.32 6.36 5.61
C THR A 35 10.25 4.84 5.67
N CYS A 36 11.30 4.12 5.25
CA CYS A 36 11.23 2.69 4.97
C CYS A 36 11.08 1.83 6.24
N TYR A 37 10.02 1.01 6.29
CA TYR A 37 9.81 0.06 7.39
C TYR A 37 10.76 -1.14 7.34
N MET A 38 11.36 -1.46 6.19
CA MET A 38 12.32 -2.57 6.10
C MET A 38 13.57 -2.34 6.95
N LYS A 39 13.93 -1.07 7.19
CA LYS A 39 15.03 -0.70 8.10
C LYS A 39 14.78 -1.08 9.56
N TRP A 40 13.59 -1.56 9.89
CA TRP A 40 13.23 -1.97 11.23
C TRP A 40 13.70 -3.40 11.52
N TYR A 41 14.11 -4.13 10.47
CA TYR A 41 14.54 -5.51 10.51
C TYR A 41 15.93 -5.65 9.87
N GLY A 42 16.65 -6.71 10.22
CA GLY A 42 17.94 -7.05 9.61
C GLY A 42 17.76 -7.69 8.24
N LYS A 43 18.79 -7.55 7.38
CA LYS A 43 18.85 -8.26 6.10
C LYS A 43 19.09 -9.75 6.30
N LYS A 44 18.48 -10.57 5.46
CA LYS A 44 18.47 -12.03 5.50
C LYS A 44 18.26 -12.58 4.08
N ASP A 45 18.51 -13.86 3.89
CA ASP A 45 18.38 -14.47 2.57
C ASP A 45 16.91 -14.62 2.15
N ASP A 46 16.64 -14.36 0.87
CA ASP A 46 15.34 -14.57 0.25
C ASP A 46 15.05 -16.08 0.14
N LEU A 47 13.80 -16.50 0.37
CA LEU A 47 13.38 -17.85 -0.02
C LEU A 47 13.48 -18.06 -1.54
N SER A 48 13.71 -19.32 -1.92
CA SER A 48 13.58 -19.78 -3.31
C SER A 48 12.11 -19.81 -3.74
N LEU A 49 11.88 -19.81 -5.06
CA LEU A 49 10.55 -19.94 -5.64
C LEU A 49 9.81 -21.17 -5.11
N ASP A 50 10.47 -22.33 -5.11
CA ASP A 50 9.88 -23.60 -4.69
C ASP A 50 9.40 -23.56 -3.23
N ARG A 51 10.15 -22.90 -2.35
CA ARG A 51 9.74 -22.71 -0.95
C ARG A 51 8.52 -21.80 -0.84
N TRP A 52 8.44 -20.74 -1.66
CA TRP A 52 7.24 -19.90 -1.72
C TRP A 52 6.01 -20.65 -2.24
N ILE A 53 6.17 -21.47 -3.28
CA ILE A 53 5.11 -22.33 -3.81
C ILE A 53 4.59 -23.26 -2.70
N GLU A 54 5.48 -23.98 -2.01
CA GLU A 54 5.10 -24.88 -0.91
C GLU A 54 4.34 -24.15 0.20
N ILE A 55 4.81 -22.96 0.61
CA ILE A 55 4.14 -22.16 1.63
C ILE A 55 2.72 -21.78 1.17
N ILE A 56 2.56 -21.29 -0.06
CA ILE A 56 1.28 -20.81 -0.58
C ILE A 56 0.31 -21.96 -0.85
N GLU A 57 0.79 -23.12 -1.28
CA GLU A 57 -0.05 -24.30 -1.49
C GLU A 57 -0.65 -24.83 -0.18
N ASN A 58 0.08 -24.68 0.93
CA ASN A 58 -0.39 -25.00 2.27
C ASN A 58 -1.42 -23.99 2.81
N ILE A 59 -1.64 -22.85 2.14
CA ILE A 59 -2.71 -21.90 2.49
C ILE A 59 -4.03 -22.33 1.85
N PRO A 60 -5.16 -22.36 2.59
CA PRO A 60 -6.47 -22.69 2.03
C PRO A 60 -6.82 -21.82 0.80
N LYS A 61 -7.45 -22.41 -0.23
CA LYS A 61 -7.79 -21.69 -1.49
C LYS A 61 -8.68 -20.48 -1.24
N GLU A 62 -9.60 -20.60 -0.30
CA GLU A 62 -10.51 -19.57 0.17
C GLU A 62 -9.78 -18.40 0.84
N GLU A 63 -8.59 -18.60 1.41
CA GLU A 63 -7.74 -17.52 1.95
C GLU A 63 -6.84 -16.87 0.88
N ARG A 64 -6.86 -17.35 -0.36
CA ARG A 64 -6.04 -16.85 -1.49
C ARG A 64 -6.85 -15.95 -2.43
N ILE A 65 -7.59 -14.99 -1.88
CA ILE A 65 -8.31 -14.00 -2.70
C ILE A 65 -7.35 -12.91 -3.16
N ILE A 66 -6.55 -12.35 -2.24
CA ILE A 66 -5.66 -11.21 -2.53
C ILE A 66 -4.25 -11.51 -2.04
N CYS A 67 -3.24 -11.20 -2.84
CA CYS A 67 -1.86 -11.07 -2.36
C CYS A 67 -1.32 -9.66 -2.58
N ALA A 68 -0.75 -9.06 -1.54
CA ALA A 68 0.05 -7.86 -1.63
C ALA A 68 1.53 -8.24 -1.66
N TRP A 69 2.15 -8.13 -2.82
CA TRP A 69 3.57 -8.30 -3.05
C TRP A 69 4.29 -7.01 -2.66
N THR A 70 5.00 -7.10 -1.55
CA THR A 70 5.82 -6.05 -0.97
C THR A 70 7.26 -6.56 -0.86
N GLY A 71 8.09 -5.90 -0.07
CA GLY A 71 9.50 -6.22 0.03
C GLY A 71 10.34 -4.95 0.09
N GLY A 72 11.66 -5.10 -0.01
CA GLY A 72 12.51 -3.99 -0.38
C GLY A 72 12.05 -3.43 -1.73
N GLU A 73 12.38 -4.09 -2.84
CA GLU A 73 11.83 -3.81 -4.17
C GLU A 73 11.33 -5.11 -4.83
N PRO A 74 10.01 -5.32 -4.95
CA PRO A 74 9.45 -6.55 -5.52
C PRO A 74 9.92 -6.85 -6.94
N PHE A 75 10.19 -5.82 -7.76
CA PHE A 75 10.62 -6.03 -9.15
C PHE A 75 12.00 -6.69 -9.28
N LEU A 76 12.78 -6.80 -8.19
CA LEU A 76 13.99 -7.64 -8.16
C LEU A 76 13.69 -9.15 -8.23
N ARG A 77 12.44 -9.54 -7.99
CA ARG A 77 11.92 -10.93 -7.99
C ARG A 77 10.68 -11.04 -8.88
N ILE A 78 10.58 -10.24 -9.95
CA ILE A 78 9.35 -10.16 -10.74
C ILE A 78 8.99 -11.48 -11.42
N ASP A 79 9.98 -12.27 -11.84
CA ASP A 79 9.75 -13.58 -12.47
C ASP A 79 9.13 -14.58 -11.48
N ASP A 80 9.56 -14.57 -10.23
CA ASP A 80 8.91 -15.33 -9.16
C ASP A 80 7.47 -14.85 -8.92
N ILE A 81 7.26 -13.54 -8.84
CA ILE A 81 5.93 -12.96 -8.63
C ILE A 81 4.99 -13.38 -9.77
N LYS A 82 5.44 -13.41 -11.04
CA LYS A 82 4.63 -13.90 -12.17
C LYS A 82 4.13 -15.33 -11.98
N GLU A 83 4.95 -16.21 -11.41
CA GLU A 83 4.53 -17.58 -11.09
C GLU A 83 3.59 -17.62 -9.88
N LEU A 84 3.91 -16.87 -8.84
CA LEU A 84 3.18 -16.91 -7.57
C LEU A 84 1.81 -16.19 -7.63
N THR A 85 1.67 -15.17 -8.47
CA THR A 85 0.40 -14.43 -8.67
C THR A 85 -0.73 -15.34 -9.19
N LYS A 86 -0.39 -16.45 -9.86
CA LYS A 86 -1.35 -17.45 -10.38
C LYS A 86 -2.13 -18.16 -9.27
N PHE A 87 -1.62 -18.16 -8.04
CA PHE A 87 -2.28 -18.77 -6.88
C PHE A 87 -3.36 -17.87 -6.26
N PHE A 88 -3.46 -16.61 -6.68
CA PHE A 88 -4.38 -15.63 -6.10
C PHE A 88 -5.38 -15.12 -7.13
N LYS A 89 -6.59 -14.77 -6.68
CA LYS A 89 -7.59 -14.15 -7.58
C LYS A 89 -7.17 -12.75 -8.03
N TRP A 90 -6.58 -11.98 -7.12
CA TRP A 90 -6.13 -10.60 -7.34
C TRP A 90 -4.79 -10.35 -6.65
N ASN A 91 -3.99 -9.48 -7.23
CA ASN A 91 -2.66 -9.17 -6.74
C ASN A 91 -2.46 -7.66 -6.67
N TRP A 92 -1.65 -7.23 -5.71
CA TRP A 92 -1.13 -5.87 -5.62
C TRP A 92 0.39 -5.94 -5.59
N ILE A 93 1.07 -5.07 -6.32
CA ILE A 93 2.53 -4.94 -6.21
C ILE A 93 2.83 -3.51 -5.77
N ALA A 94 3.45 -3.36 -4.59
CA ALA A 94 3.92 -2.07 -4.10
C ALA A 94 5.40 -1.90 -4.46
N THR A 95 5.70 -1.10 -5.48
CA THR A 95 7.04 -0.89 -6.02
C THR A 95 7.51 0.53 -5.78
N ASN A 96 8.83 0.73 -5.71
CA ASN A 96 9.45 2.04 -5.78
C ASN A 96 9.55 2.58 -7.21
N GLY A 97 9.33 1.75 -8.24
CA GLY A 97 9.28 2.16 -9.65
C GLY A 97 10.63 2.38 -10.34
N THR A 98 11.76 2.10 -9.69
CA THR A 98 13.10 2.27 -10.29
C THR A 98 13.49 1.19 -11.29
N LEU A 99 12.74 0.08 -11.33
CA LEU A 99 12.91 -0.99 -12.30
C LEU A 99 11.75 -0.97 -13.32
N PRO A 100 11.97 -1.47 -14.55
CA PRO A 100 10.93 -1.52 -15.58
C PRO A 100 9.66 -2.20 -15.09
N ILE A 101 8.54 -1.47 -15.15
CA ILE A 101 7.23 -1.98 -14.74
C ILE A 101 6.55 -2.63 -15.92
N GLU A 102 6.24 -3.91 -15.79
CA GLU A 102 5.45 -4.66 -16.75
C GLU A 102 4.05 -4.96 -16.22
N ARG A 103 3.10 -5.20 -17.14
CA ARG A 103 1.75 -5.59 -16.78
C ARG A 103 1.70 -7.06 -16.42
N ILE A 104 1.10 -7.37 -15.28
CA ILE A 104 0.82 -8.74 -14.84
C ILE A 104 -0.70 -8.91 -14.76
N PRO A 105 -1.28 -10.00 -15.30
CA PRO A 105 -2.71 -10.24 -15.23
C PRO A 105 -3.26 -10.13 -13.80
N LYS A 106 -4.45 -9.55 -13.65
CA LYS A 106 -5.17 -9.41 -12.37
C LYS A 106 -4.34 -8.75 -11.26
N THR A 107 -3.46 -7.81 -11.64
CA THR A 107 -2.53 -7.15 -10.72
C THR A 107 -2.70 -5.63 -10.77
N THR A 108 -2.86 -5.01 -9.59
CA THR A 108 -2.78 -3.56 -9.43
C THR A 108 -1.36 -3.17 -9.05
N ILE A 109 -0.73 -2.30 -9.84
CA ILE A 109 0.58 -1.73 -9.50
C ILE A 109 0.41 -0.44 -8.69
N LEU A 110 1.10 -0.37 -7.55
CA LEU A 110 1.16 0.77 -6.64
C LEU A 110 2.59 1.33 -6.64
N ILE A 111 2.81 2.43 -7.34
CA ILE A 111 4.12 3.10 -7.45
C ILE A 111 4.27 4.08 -6.30
N SER A 112 5.32 3.91 -5.49
CA SER A 112 5.58 4.77 -4.34
C SER A 112 6.12 6.13 -4.79
N VAL A 113 5.36 7.20 -4.60
CA VAL A 113 5.80 8.58 -4.87
C VAL A 113 5.48 9.48 -3.69
N ASP A 114 6.47 10.24 -3.21
CA ASP A 114 6.35 11.06 -2.00
C ASP A 114 6.42 12.59 -2.28
N GLY A 115 6.11 13.07 -3.48
CA GLY A 115 6.04 14.51 -3.77
C GLY A 115 6.46 14.87 -5.18
N THR A 116 6.78 16.15 -5.38
CA THR A 116 7.46 16.68 -6.56
C THR A 116 8.85 16.07 -6.71
N LYS A 117 9.52 16.27 -7.85
CA LYS A 117 10.85 15.71 -8.12
C LYS A 117 11.83 15.94 -6.98
N GLU A 118 11.91 17.18 -6.50
CA GLU A 118 12.85 17.59 -5.45
C GLU A 118 12.53 16.91 -4.11
N VAL A 119 11.25 16.91 -3.74
CA VAL A 119 10.77 16.34 -2.47
C VAL A 119 10.88 14.81 -2.48
N HIS A 120 10.49 14.17 -3.58
CA HIS A 120 10.62 12.74 -3.78
C HIS A 120 12.09 12.31 -3.70
N ASN A 121 12.98 12.99 -4.43
CA ASN A 121 14.41 12.65 -4.41
C ASN A 121 15.05 12.84 -3.03
N LYS A 122 14.57 13.81 -2.25
CA LYS A 122 14.98 13.98 -0.86
C LYS A 122 14.55 12.82 0.03
N ILE A 123 13.36 12.27 -0.16
CA ILE A 123 12.83 11.19 0.69
C ILE A 123 13.31 9.80 0.24
N ARG A 124 13.38 9.54 -1.07
CA ARG A 124 13.67 8.23 -1.66
C ARG A 124 14.83 8.23 -2.65
N GLY A 125 14.88 9.22 -3.55
CA GLY A 125 15.68 9.17 -4.78
C GLY A 125 14.92 8.51 -5.93
N GLY A 126 15.56 8.39 -7.11
CA GLY A 126 15.05 7.57 -8.22
C GLY A 126 13.95 8.21 -9.08
N TRP A 127 13.68 9.52 -8.97
CA TRP A 127 12.59 10.16 -9.71
C TRP A 127 12.62 9.90 -11.23
N ASP A 128 13.79 10.03 -11.86
CA ASP A 128 13.91 9.92 -13.32
C ASP A 128 13.60 8.48 -13.78
N ASP A 129 14.03 7.46 -13.02
CA ASP A 129 13.68 6.06 -13.30
C ASP A 129 12.17 5.82 -13.17
N ILE A 130 11.55 6.37 -12.12
CA ILE A 130 10.11 6.23 -11.89
C ILE A 130 9.30 6.85 -13.02
N VAL A 131 9.69 8.04 -13.49
CA VAL A 131 9.02 8.70 -14.63
C VAL A 131 9.14 7.86 -15.90
N ASN A 132 10.29 7.22 -16.13
CA ASN A 132 10.53 6.38 -17.30
C ASN A 132 9.77 5.04 -17.23
N ASN A 133 9.63 4.45 -16.05
CA ASN A 133 9.05 3.12 -15.86
C ASN A 133 7.55 3.14 -15.57
N ALA A 134 6.99 4.27 -15.13
CA ALA A 134 5.58 4.35 -14.77
C ALA A 134 4.67 4.04 -15.97
N ILE A 135 3.64 3.23 -15.71
CA ILE A 135 2.64 2.86 -16.72
C ILE A 135 1.29 3.48 -16.38
N ARG A 136 0.51 3.82 -17.42
CA ARG A 136 -0.85 4.38 -17.28
C ARG A 136 -1.76 3.51 -16.42
N ASP A 137 -1.55 2.20 -16.44
CA ASP A 137 -2.30 1.21 -15.69
C ASP A 137 -1.73 0.95 -14.28
N SER A 138 -1.32 2.01 -13.59
CA SER A 138 -0.85 1.95 -12.21
C SER A 138 -1.50 3.04 -11.38
N TYR A 139 -1.32 2.98 -10.07
CA TYR A 139 -1.71 4.03 -9.13
C TYR A 139 -0.48 4.50 -8.37
N ILE A 140 -0.51 5.75 -7.94
CA ILE A 140 0.48 6.29 -7.02
C ILE A 140 0.06 5.93 -5.59
N ALA A 141 0.98 5.35 -4.82
CA ALA A 141 0.87 5.22 -3.38
C ALA A 141 1.74 6.32 -2.73
N TYR A 142 1.07 7.30 -2.14
CA TYR A 142 1.72 8.48 -1.55
C TYR A 142 1.68 8.41 -0.03
N ASN A 143 2.86 8.39 0.60
CA ASN A 143 2.97 8.37 2.05
C ASN A 143 3.30 9.77 2.59
N ILE A 144 2.27 10.41 3.17
CA ILE A 144 2.33 11.77 3.69
C ILE A 144 3.15 11.80 4.99
N THR A 145 4.10 12.72 5.04
CA THR A 145 5.00 13.05 6.15
C THR A 145 5.00 14.57 6.32
N LYS A 146 5.65 15.07 7.39
CA LYS A 146 5.89 16.52 7.53
C LYS A 146 6.66 17.17 6.37
N ILE A 147 7.43 16.38 5.61
CA ILE A 147 8.30 16.90 4.55
C ILE A 147 7.50 17.22 3.28
N ASN A 148 6.40 16.51 3.04
CA ASN A 148 5.70 16.47 1.76
C ASN A 148 4.18 16.68 1.90
N SER A 149 3.75 17.42 2.92
CA SER A 149 2.35 17.59 3.30
C SER A 149 1.73 18.95 2.94
N SER A 150 2.46 19.87 2.32
CA SER A 150 1.88 21.17 1.94
C SER A 150 0.92 21.04 0.75
N LYS A 151 -0.10 21.90 0.69
CA LYS A 151 -1.09 21.92 -0.39
C LYS A 151 -0.41 21.99 -1.78
N ASN A 152 0.56 22.88 -1.95
CA ASN A 152 1.28 23.04 -3.22
C ASN A 152 2.02 21.76 -3.65
N ILE A 153 2.70 21.07 -2.72
CA ILE A 153 3.40 19.82 -3.06
C ILE A 153 2.40 18.75 -3.51
N LEU A 154 1.26 18.64 -2.81
CA LEU A 154 0.21 17.68 -3.17
C LEU A 154 -0.40 17.98 -4.53
N GLU A 155 -0.71 19.26 -4.78
CA GLU A 155 -1.29 19.74 -6.05
C GLU A 155 -0.34 19.54 -7.23
N GLU A 156 0.91 20.01 -7.12
CA GLU A 156 1.93 19.84 -8.16
C GLU A 156 2.21 18.36 -8.46
N THR A 157 2.19 17.50 -7.43
CA THR A 157 2.31 16.06 -7.62
C THR A 157 1.12 15.51 -8.41
N ILE A 158 -0.11 15.90 -8.07
CA ILE A 158 -1.31 15.47 -8.80
C ILE A 158 -1.24 15.92 -10.26
N GLU A 159 -0.93 17.19 -10.52
CA GLU A 159 -0.83 17.74 -11.88
C GLU A 159 0.21 17.00 -12.71
N PHE A 160 1.35 16.65 -12.13
CA PHE A 160 2.36 15.87 -12.84
C PHE A 160 1.86 14.45 -13.18
N TRP A 161 1.18 13.79 -12.25
CA TRP A 161 0.85 12.36 -12.38
C TRP A 161 -0.51 12.08 -13.04
N ARG A 162 -1.43 13.05 -13.12
CA ARG A 162 -2.83 12.83 -13.56
C ARG A 162 -3.00 12.24 -14.95
N ASP A 163 -2.08 12.53 -15.86
CA ASP A 163 -2.09 11.98 -17.23
C ASP A 163 -1.19 10.74 -17.38
N ARG A 164 -0.46 10.36 -16.33
CA ARG A 164 0.53 9.28 -16.33
C ARG A 164 0.06 8.01 -15.61
N VAL A 165 -0.90 8.10 -14.69
CA VAL A 165 -1.42 6.97 -13.88
C VAL A 165 -2.94 7.04 -13.65
N LYS A 166 -3.57 5.98 -13.16
CA LYS A 166 -5.03 5.93 -12.91
C LYS A 166 -5.51 6.78 -11.73
N GLY A 167 -4.63 7.11 -10.79
CA GLY A 167 -5.00 7.79 -9.57
C GLY A 167 -3.90 7.82 -8.53
N ILE A 168 -4.17 8.54 -7.44
CA ILE A 168 -3.32 8.64 -6.26
C ILE A 168 -4.07 8.17 -5.02
N ILE A 169 -3.38 7.37 -4.20
CA ILE A 169 -3.86 6.87 -2.91
C ILE A 169 -2.93 7.44 -1.84
N TYR A 170 -3.50 8.20 -0.92
CA TYR A 170 -2.81 8.77 0.22
C TYR A 170 -2.89 7.85 1.44
N SER A 171 -1.77 7.74 2.14
CA SER A 171 -1.65 7.28 3.53
C SER A 171 -0.85 8.30 4.32
N PHE A 172 -0.97 8.30 5.64
CA PHE A 172 -0.06 9.05 6.52
C PHE A 172 1.03 8.15 7.06
N TYR A 173 2.21 8.74 7.31
CA TYR A 173 3.34 8.04 7.89
C TYR A 173 2.96 7.39 9.21
N THR A 174 3.31 6.11 9.31
CA THR A 174 3.10 5.28 10.50
C THR A 174 4.42 5.17 11.25
N PRO A 175 4.53 5.73 12.46
CA PRO A 175 5.78 5.73 13.20
C PRO A 175 6.02 4.37 13.88
N LYS A 176 7.29 4.12 14.24
CA LYS A 176 7.61 3.15 15.30
C LYS A 176 7.05 3.61 16.65
N LYS A 177 6.87 2.66 17.56
CA LYS A 177 6.61 2.94 18.97
C LYS A 177 7.67 3.92 19.52
N GLY A 178 7.21 5.07 20.01
CA GLY A 178 8.04 6.12 20.60
C GLY A 178 8.70 7.08 19.61
N GLU A 179 8.78 6.75 18.32
CA GLU A 179 9.39 7.60 17.29
C GLU A 179 8.65 8.94 17.12
N TYR A 180 7.32 8.93 17.31
CA TYR A 180 6.46 10.11 17.18
C TYR A 180 6.89 11.30 18.06
N LYS A 181 7.72 11.08 19.09
CA LYS A 181 8.20 12.13 20.01
C LYS A 181 9.30 13.01 19.43
N HIS A 182 10.04 12.51 18.44
CA HIS A 182 11.26 13.16 17.93
C HIS A 182 11.41 13.07 16.40
N SER A 183 10.51 12.36 15.72
CA SER A 183 10.56 12.19 14.27
C SER A 183 10.21 13.48 13.53
N ASN A 184 11.04 13.80 12.55
CA ASN A 184 10.79 14.85 11.55
C ASN A 184 9.87 14.36 10.41
N LEU A 185 9.41 13.11 10.43
CA LEU A 185 8.48 12.55 9.45
C LEU A 185 7.04 12.53 9.98
N TYR A 186 6.87 12.25 11.28
CA TYR A 186 5.56 12.07 11.90
C TYR A 186 4.80 13.38 12.08
N GLN A 187 3.54 13.37 11.64
CA GLN A 187 2.56 14.44 11.88
C GLN A 187 1.67 14.12 13.07
N ASN A 188 1.40 15.11 13.92
CA ASN A 188 0.39 15.02 14.96
C ASN A 188 -1.04 15.06 14.36
N THR A 189 -2.06 14.87 15.20
CA THR A 189 -3.46 14.80 14.75
C THR A 189 -3.93 16.07 14.05
N GLU A 190 -3.56 17.25 14.54
CA GLU A 190 -3.95 18.55 13.97
C GLU A 190 -3.30 18.74 12.59
N GLU A 191 -1.98 18.53 12.50
CA GLU A 191 -1.24 18.59 11.24
C GLU A 191 -1.80 17.62 10.19
N LYS A 192 -2.25 16.42 10.58
CA LYS A 192 -2.91 15.48 9.66
C LYS A 192 -4.28 15.97 9.22
N MET A 193 -5.03 16.65 10.09
CA MET A 193 -6.37 17.18 9.77
C MET A 193 -6.28 18.35 8.79
N ASP A 194 -5.28 19.22 8.92
CA ASP A 194 -5.03 20.29 7.95
C ASP A 194 -4.78 19.72 6.55
N VAL A 195 -3.99 18.65 6.46
CA VAL A 195 -3.74 17.96 5.19
C VAL A 195 -4.99 17.31 4.63
N ILE A 196 -5.87 16.77 5.47
CA ILE A 196 -7.19 16.28 5.00
C ILE A 196 -8.00 17.43 4.40
N GLY A 197 -7.96 18.62 5.00
CA GLY A 197 -8.55 19.83 4.42
C GLY A 197 -8.01 20.13 3.03
N TYR A 198 -6.67 20.15 2.87
CA TYR A 198 -6.04 20.36 1.57
C TYR A 198 -6.45 19.30 0.54
N ILE A 199 -6.46 18.03 0.92
CA ILE A 199 -6.87 16.93 0.03
C ILE A 199 -8.36 17.03 -0.32
N SER A 200 -9.20 17.53 0.60
CA SER A 200 -10.61 17.78 0.33
C SER A 200 -10.78 18.83 -0.76
N ASP A 201 -10.11 19.98 -0.65
CA ASP A 201 -10.13 21.04 -1.68
C ASP A 201 -9.65 20.48 -3.03
N LEU A 202 -8.54 19.74 -3.03
CA LEU A 202 -8.00 19.14 -4.24
C LEU A 202 -8.95 18.09 -4.83
N LYS A 203 -9.71 17.37 -4.00
CA LYS A 203 -10.68 16.38 -4.48
C LYS A 203 -11.87 17.04 -5.18
N GLU A 204 -12.25 18.27 -4.82
CA GLU A 204 -13.27 19.02 -5.56
C GLU A 204 -12.81 19.36 -6.99
N ILE A 205 -11.50 19.52 -7.20
CA ILE A 205 -10.88 19.84 -8.50
C ILE A 205 -10.58 18.58 -9.31
N TYR A 206 -9.94 17.58 -8.69
CA TYR A 206 -9.41 16.38 -9.36
C TYR A 206 -10.31 15.14 -9.25
N GLY A 207 -11.38 15.22 -8.47
CA GLY A 207 -12.43 14.21 -8.37
C GLY A 207 -11.92 12.81 -8.04
N ASP A 208 -12.23 11.86 -8.92
CA ASP A 208 -11.92 10.43 -8.76
C ASP A 208 -10.44 10.10 -9.02
N PHE A 209 -9.60 11.07 -9.39
CA PHE A 209 -8.16 10.85 -9.45
C PHE A 209 -7.58 10.63 -8.05
N ILE A 210 -8.08 11.36 -7.05
CA ILE A 210 -7.80 11.09 -5.63
C ILE A 210 -8.70 9.94 -5.20
N VAL A 211 -8.12 8.75 -5.06
CA VAL A 211 -8.89 7.50 -4.88
C VAL A 211 -9.54 7.42 -3.50
N ASN A 212 -8.91 7.98 -2.47
CA ASN A 212 -9.48 7.97 -1.13
C ASN A 212 -10.79 8.77 -1.09
N THR A 213 -11.74 8.30 -0.28
CA THR A 213 -12.77 9.17 0.27
C THR A 213 -12.21 10.00 1.43
N ILE A 214 -12.80 11.16 1.71
CA ILE A 214 -12.41 11.97 2.87
C ILE A 214 -12.67 11.20 4.18
N GLU A 215 -13.73 10.39 4.23
CA GLU A 215 -14.02 9.47 5.35
C GLU A 215 -12.87 8.48 5.60
N GLN A 216 -12.30 7.88 4.55
CA GLN A 216 -11.13 6.99 4.68
C GLN A 216 -9.91 7.71 5.23
N LEU A 217 -9.66 8.96 4.82
CA LEU A 217 -8.56 9.75 5.35
C LEU A 217 -8.77 10.07 6.84
N TYR A 218 -9.99 10.41 7.25
CA TYR A 218 -10.31 10.57 8.67
C TYR A 218 -10.03 9.30 9.48
N TYR A 219 -10.32 8.11 8.94
CA TYR A 219 -10.00 6.86 9.62
C TYR A 219 -8.49 6.62 9.78
N CYS A 220 -7.66 7.13 8.87
CA CYS A 220 -6.20 7.07 9.01
C CYS A 220 -5.68 7.95 10.17
N VAL A 221 -6.52 8.84 10.72
CA VAL A 221 -6.11 9.81 11.74
C VAL A 221 -6.80 9.55 13.08
N LYS A 222 -8.09 9.21 13.06
CA LYS A 222 -8.94 9.20 14.26
C LYS A 222 -9.15 7.82 14.86
N ILE A 223 -8.82 6.74 14.15
CA ILE A 223 -9.04 5.38 14.64
C ILE A 223 -7.76 4.82 15.27
N ASP A 224 -7.89 4.30 16.48
CA ASP A 224 -6.88 3.48 17.12
C ASP A 224 -7.01 2.03 16.62
N TRP A 225 -6.01 1.58 15.87
CA TRP A 225 -5.98 0.25 15.26
C TRP A 225 -5.39 -0.84 16.17
N SER A 226 -5.10 -0.54 17.44
CA SER A 226 -4.44 -1.48 18.36
C SER A 226 -5.24 -2.75 18.65
N GLN A 227 -6.58 -2.69 18.61
CA GLN A 227 -7.45 -3.81 18.99
C GLN A 227 -8.13 -4.50 17.80
N ASP A 228 -8.73 -3.74 16.89
CA ASP A 228 -9.51 -4.26 15.75
C ASP A 228 -9.09 -3.59 14.44
N CYS A 229 -7.90 -3.96 13.95
CA CYS A 229 -7.45 -3.57 12.62
C CYS A 229 -7.94 -4.57 11.57
N PRO A 230 -8.81 -4.16 10.61
CA PRO A 230 -9.26 -5.03 9.52
C PRO A 230 -8.09 -5.72 8.82
N ALA A 231 -7.06 -4.94 8.44
CA ALA A 231 -5.92 -5.46 7.70
C ALA A 231 -5.13 -6.52 8.47
N SER A 232 -4.89 -6.36 9.78
CA SER A 232 -4.17 -7.37 10.56
C SER A 232 -4.98 -8.64 10.79
N LYS A 233 -6.31 -8.56 10.76
CA LYS A 233 -7.19 -9.71 10.92
C LYS A 233 -7.39 -10.46 9.61
N THR A 234 -7.42 -9.75 8.49
CA THR A 234 -7.79 -10.32 7.19
C THR A 234 -6.60 -10.69 6.31
N MET A 235 -5.39 -10.21 6.62
CA MET A 235 -4.17 -10.49 5.85
C MET A 235 -3.12 -11.21 6.69
N LEU A 236 -2.59 -12.32 6.19
CA LEU A 236 -1.39 -12.96 6.75
C LEU A 236 -0.14 -12.31 6.16
N ALA A 237 0.64 -11.62 7.00
CA ALA A 237 1.88 -10.98 6.58
C ALA A 237 3.08 -11.92 6.78
N LEU A 238 3.89 -12.11 5.73
CA LEU A 238 5.10 -12.95 5.72
C LEU A 238 6.32 -12.12 5.31
N ASP A 239 7.44 -12.30 6.02
CA ASP A 239 8.73 -11.72 5.64
C ASP A 239 9.43 -12.53 4.54
N ALA A 240 10.62 -12.09 4.08
CA ALA A 240 11.37 -12.74 3.00
C ALA A 240 11.85 -14.17 3.31
N GLN A 241 11.77 -14.63 4.58
CA GLN A 241 12.03 -16.04 4.96
C GLN A 241 10.74 -16.83 5.21
N GLY A 242 9.57 -16.26 4.93
CA GLY A 242 8.28 -16.89 5.20
C GLY A 242 7.85 -16.84 6.67
N ASN A 243 8.53 -16.04 7.54
CA ASN A 243 8.09 -15.90 8.92
C ASN A 243 6.88 -14.97 9.02
N VAL A 244 5.97 -15.28 9.94
CA VAL A 244 4.80 -14.44 10.18
C VAL A 244 5.19 -13.12 10.85
N LYS A 245 4.86 -12.01 10.19
CA LYS A 245 5.00 -10.66 10.74
C LYS A 245 3.76 -10.30 11.56
N LYS A 246 3.97 -9.83 12.79
CA LYS A 246 2.91 -9.36 13.68
C LYS A 246 3.16 -7.91 14.08
N PRO A 247 2.12 -7.06 14.19
CA PRO A 247 0.71 -7.38 13.95
C PRO A 247 0.32 -7.32 12.46
N CYS A 248 1.15 -6.77 11.58
CA CYS A 248 0.87 -6.60 10.15
C CYS A 248 2.15 -6.56 9.32
N VAL A 249 2.06 -6.14 8.05
CA VAL A 249 3.20 -5.96 7.13
C VAL A 249 4.31 -5.06 7.69
N LEU A 250 4.01 -4.10 8.57
CA LEU A 250 5.03 -3.24 9.18
C LEU A 250 5.79 -3.94 10.33
N GLY A 251 5.24 -5.03 10.86
CA GLY A 251 5.76 -5.85 11.96
C GLY A 251 5.78 -5.17 13.34
N GLU A 252 6.53 -5.73 14.29
CA GLU A 252 6.27 -5.62 15.75
C GLU A 252 6.43 -4.21 16.34
N ASN A 253 7.27 -3.40 15.69
CA ASN A 253 7.66 -2.08 16.16
C ASN A 253 6.65 -0.98 15.78
N VAL A 254 5.63 -1.32 15.00
CA VAL A 254 4.59 -0.39 14.57
C VAL A 254 3.82 0.21 15.76
N ASP A 255 3.54 1.51 15.71
CA ASP A 255 2.64 2.18 16.64
C ASP A 255 1.20 2.16 16.08
N CYS A 256 0.43 1.11 16.38
CA CYS A 256 -0.94 0.94 15.90
C CYS A 256 -1.90 2.08 16.33
N LYS A 257 -1.62 2.74 17.46
CA LYS A 257 -2.46 3.85 17.96
C LYS A 257 -2.33 5.11 17.10
N ARG A 258 -1.20 5.25 16.39
CA ARG A 258 -0.88 6.40 15.54
C ARG A 258 -0.73 6.01 14.07
N CYS A 259 -1.18 4.81 13.71
CA CYS A 259 -1.05 4.25 12.37
C CYS A 259 -1.85 5.07 11.35
N GLY A 260 -1.16 5.49 10.29
CA GLY A 260 -1.70 6.30 9.20
C GLY A 260 -1.95 5.53 7.90
N CYS A 261 -1.81 4.21 7.92
CA CYS A 261 -1.97 3.35 6.75
C CYS A 261 -3.43 3.39 6.24
N ALA A 262 -3.61 3.50 4.91
CA ALA A 262 -4.92 3.46 4.28
C ALA A 262 -5.47 2.03 4.08
N VAL A 263 -4.62 0.99 4.10
CA VAL A 263 -5.06 -0.40 3.86
C VAL A 263 -6.19 -0.85 4.80
N PRO A 264 -6.12 -0.62 6.13
CA PRO A 264 -7.24 -0.93 7.03
C PRO A 264 -8.54 -0.23 6.67
N THR A 265 -8.49 0.96 6.06
CA THR A 265 -9.69 1.73 5.70
C THR A 265 -10.34 1.16 4.44
N PHE A 266 -9.56 0.73 3.45
CA PHE A 266 -10.08 0.00 2.28
C PHE A 266 -10.62 -1.39 2.62
N MET A 267 -10.06 -2.04 3.65
CA MET A 267 -10.54 -3.34 4.15
C MET A 267 -11.71 -3.22 5.12
N ARG A 268 -12.17 -2.00 5.43
CA ARG A 268 -13.37 -1.78 6.23
C ARG A 268 -14.58 -1.81 5.31
N PHE A 269 -15.37 -2.88 5.37
CA PHE A 269 -16.58 -2.98 4.56
C PHE A 269 -17.67 -2.03 5.08
N ARG A 270 -17.92 -0.94 4.35
CA ARG A 270 -19.05 -0.01 4.57
C ARG A 270 -19.59 0.50 3.24
N PRO A 271 -20.91 0.71 3.10
CA PRO A 271 -21.51 1.17 1.85
C PRO A 271 -20.90 2.45 1.28
N SER A 272 -20.47 3.39 2.14
CA SER A 272 -19.89 4.68 1.73
C SER A 272 -18.48 4.60 1.14
N ILE A 273 -17.78 3.48 1.31
CA ILE A 273 -16.35 3.31 0.93
C ILE A 273 -16.09 2.03 0.14
N ILE A 274 -17.14 1.22 -0.09
CA ILE A 274 -17.05 -0.07 -0.76
C ILE A 274 -16.60 0.08 -2.22
N LYS A 275 -17.03 1.15 -2.90
CA LYS A 275 -16.72 1.40 -4.31
C LYS A 275 -15.21 1.60 -4.49
N GLU A 276 -14.60 2.40 -3.64
CA GLU A 276 -13.17 2.70 -3.64
C GLU A 276 -12.38 1.47 -3.19
N GLY A 277 -12.88 0.76 -2.17
CA GLY A 277 -12.37 -0.55 -1.78
C GLY A 277 -12.31 -1.52 -2.97
N ILE A 278 -13.42 -1.70 -3.71
CA ILE A 278 -13.48 -2.56 -4.90
C ILE A 278 -12.55 -2.05 -6.01
N ARG A 279 -12.49 -0.74 -6.23
CA ARG A 279 -11.59 -0.13 -7.24
C ARG A 279 -10.12 -0.51 -6.99
N VAL A 280 -9.71 -0.54 -5.73
CA VAL A 280 -8.33 -0.90 -5.34
C VAL A 280 -8.16 -2.43 -5.22
N LEU A 281 -9.08 -3.13 -4.53
CA LEU A 281 -9.05 -4.57 -4.23
C LEU A 281 -9.30 -5.47 -5.45
N GLY A 282 -10.17 -5.03 -6.36
CA GLY A 282 -10.66 -5.85 -7.46
C GLY A 282 -10.29 -5.31 -8.82
N GLY A 283 -9.20 -4.51 -8.88
CA GLY A 283 -8.63 -3.80 -10.03
C GLY A 283 -9.47 -3.95 -11.28
N PHE A 284 -10.24 -2.91 -11.63
CA PHE A 284 -11.29 -2.94 -12.67
C PHE A 284 -11.13 -4.12 -13.63
N ALA A 285 -12.06 -5.07 -13.54
CA ALA A 285 -12.28 -6.04 -14.61
C ALA A 285 -12.72 -5.28 -15.84
N ASN A 286 -11.75 -4.70 -16.54
CA ASN A 286 -11.87 -4.28 -17.92
C ASN A 286 -11.07 -5.29 -18.75
N GLU A 287 -11.55 -6.52 -18.71
CA GLU A 287 -11.57 -7.45 -19.84
C GLU A 287 -12.99 -8.03 -19.91
#